data_AF-A0A0S4TDX7-F1
#
_entry.id   AF-A0A0S4TDX7-F1
#
_cell.length_a   1.000
_cell.length_b   1.000
_cell.length_c   1.000
_cell.angle_alpha   90.00
_cell.angle_beta   90.00
_cell.angle_gamma   90.00
#
_symmetry.space_group_name_H-M   'P 1'
#
loop_
_entity.id
_entity.type
_entity.pdbx_description
1 polymer ?
#
loop_
_entity_poly.entity_id
_entity_poly.type
_entity_poly.pdbx_seq_one_letter_code
_entity_poly.pdbx_strand_id
1 'polypeptide(L)'
;MSESTNDLTLNDILIGSSLAGFVGRLILHPFDTLKTRKQILDNLDIFNCKREFLGKNLYSGIQISLLGGIPGTMLYFSCYEYFKRLKFKFIENRDLTNFISGFLAECVSCIIWVPVDICRERSQLDYYLKSVNGKRPFSYSDSFGKFNIRGIRHFYRGYIPTVVSFGLFSSIYFVILERLKTRQFKQDLSENKQLLLSSIVAGTLSNSRYHKFKHLITIIIIFCLF
;
A
#
# COMPACT_ATOMS: atom_id res chain seq x y z
N MET A 1 -19.90 17.00 16.50
CA MET A 1 -18.91 17.96 17.00
C MET A 1 -17.72 17.93 16.06
N SER A 2 -17.62 18.92 15.18
CA SER A 2 -16.52 19.10 14.24
C SER A 2 -15.46 19.99 14.87
N GLU A 3 -14.78 19.49 15.91
CA GLU A 3 -13.70 20.23 16.58
C GLU A 3 -12.99 19.33 17.60
N SER A 4 -12.04 18.56 17.09
CA SER A 4 -10.80 18.16 17.80
C SER A 4 -9.69 17.79 16.81
N THR A 5 -9.77 18.30 15.58
CA THR A 5 -8.55 18.57 14.82
C THR A 5 -7.96 19.84 15.41
N ASN A 6 -7.27 19.73 16.55
CA ASN A 6 -6.08 20.57 16.74
C ASN A 6 -5.36 20.51 15.40
N ASP A 7 -5.05 21.66 14.78
CA ASP A 7 -4.34 21.71 13.51
C ASP A 7 -3.19 20.72 13.58
N LEU A 8 -3.40 19.51 13.03
CA LEU A 8 -2.39 18.47 13.04
C LEU A 8 -1.29 19.11 12.25
N THR A 9 -0.21 19.44 12.96
CA THR A 9 0.89 20.10 12.31
C THR A 9 1.38 19.10 11.28
N LEU A 10 1.86 19.59 10.14
CA LEU A 10 2.42 18.68 9.13
C LEU A 10 3.39 17.71 9.79
N ASN A 11 4.15 18.17 10.78
CA ASN A 11 5.05 17.36 11.60
C ASN A 11 4.35 16.17 12.30
N ASP A 12 3.19 16.35 12.92
CA ASP A 12 2.45 15.28 13.59
C ASP A 12 2.00 14.20 12.60
N ILE A 13 1.56 14.62 11.42
CA ILE A 13 1.14 13.70 10.34
C ILE A 13 2.34 12.93 9.81
N LEU A 14 3.47 13.61 9.59
CA LEU A 14 4.71 12.99 9.11
C LEU A 14 5.25 11.96 10.11
N ILE A 15 5.29 12.30 11.40
CA ILE A 15 5.76 11.40 12.47
C ILE A 15 4.79 10.22 12.63
N GLY A 16 3.49 10.49 12.73
CA GLY A 16 2.46 9.47 12.90
C GLY A 16 2.40 8.49 11.72
N SER A 17 2.45 9.00 10.49
CA SER A 17 2.46 8.18 9.27
C SER A 17 3.74 7.35 9.13
N SER A 18 4.90 7.90 9.52
CA SER A 18 6.18 7.18 9.50
C SER A 18 6.20 6.03 10.50
N LEU A 19 5.78 6.27 11.74
CA LEU A 19 5.69 5.24 12.78
C LEU A 19 4.67 4.15 12.39
N ALA A 20 3.47 4.54 11.95
CA ALA A 20 2.46 3.60 11.50
C ALA A 20 2.94 2.78 10.30
N GLY A 21 3.59 3.43 9.32
CA GLY A 21 4.16 2.77 8.14
C GLY A 21 5.34 1.86 8.46
N PHE A 22 6.14 2.16 9.49
CA PHE A 22 7.23 1.33 9.96
C PHE A 22 6.71 0.09 10.69
N VAL A 23 5.84 0.28 11.68
CA VAL A 23 5.25 -0.81 12.48
C VAL A 23 4.42 -1.75 11.59
N GLY A 24 3.59 -1.18 10.71
CA GLY A 24 2.78 -1.95 9.77
C GLY A 24 3.65 -2.83 8.87
N ARG A 25 4.79 -2.31 8.38
CA ARG A 25 5.72 -3.09 7.56
C ARG A 25 6.46 -4.15 8.34
N LEU A 26 6.91 -3.89 9.57
CA LEU A 26 7.54 -4.91 10.40
C LEU A 26 6.62 -6.12 10.62
N ILE A 27 5.34 -5.86 10.90
CA ILE A 27 4.34 -6.91 11.16
C ILE A 27 3.96 -7.66 9.88
N LEU A 28 3.80 -6.96 8.75
CA LEU A 28 3.30 -7.54 7.50
C LEU A 28 4.39 -8.17 6.62
N HIS A 29 5.64 -7.72 6.74
CA HIS A 29 6.77 -8.24 5.96
C HIS A 29 6.89 -9.78 5.91
N PRO A 30 6.78 -10.52 7.04
CA PRO A 30 6.83 -11.98 6.98
C PRO A 30 5.67 -12.58 6.16
N PHE A 31 4.47 -12.00 6.24
CA PHE A 31 3.32 -12.46 5.45
C PHE A 31 3.49 -12.20 3.96
N ASP A 32 4.01 -11.03 3.59
CA ASP A 32 4.28 -10.69 2.20
C ASP A 32 5.34 -11.63 1.61
N THR A 33 6.39 -11.92 2.38
CA THR A 33 7.44 -12.88 1.99
C THR A 33 6.90 -14.29 1.80
N LEU A 34 5.96 -14.73 2.65
CA LEU A 34 5.33 -16.04 2.49
C LEU A 34 4.45 -16.11 1.24
N LYS A 35 3.68 -15.05 0.94
CA LYS A 35 2.82 -14.99 -0.24
C LYS A 35 3.63 -15.01 -1.53
N THR A 36 4.69 -14.20 -1.63
CA THR A 36 5.50 -14.14 -2.85
C THR A 36 6.20 -15.45 -3.13
N ARG A 37 6.75 -16.11 -2.10
CA ARG A 37 7.35 -17.44 -2.29
C ARG A 37 6.33 -18.51 -2.69
N LYS A 38 5.09 -18.45 -2.19
CA LYS A 38 4.00 -19.34 -2.63
C LYS A 38 3.61 -19.08 -4.08
N GLN A 39 3.56 -17.83 -4.53
CA GLN A 39 3.25 -17.48 -5.92
C GLN A 39 4.34 -17.95 -6.91
N ILE A 40 5.58 -18.11 -6.45
CA ILE A 40 6.67 -18.63 -7.27
C ILE A 40 6.66 -20.16 -7.34
N LEU A 41 6.21 -20.82 -6.26
CA LEU A 41 6.12 -22.28 -6.15
C LEU A 41 4.65 -22.70 -6.17
N ASP A 42 4.08 -22.86 -7.37
CA ASP A 42 2.69 -23.30 -7.57
C ASP A 42 2.36 -24.65 -6.89
N ASN A 43 3.35 -25.46 -6.48
CA ASN A 43 3.18 -26.86 -6.08
C ASN A 43 3.76 -27.28 -4.71
N LEU A 44 4.06 -26.38 -3.76
CA LEU A 44 4.57 -26.79 -2.44
C LEU A 44 3.54 -26.70 -1.31
N ASP A 45 3.36 -27.82 -0.61
CA ASP A 45 2.64 -27.89 0.66
C ASP A 45 3.37 -27.09 1.74
N ILE A 46 2.69 -26.03 2.21
CA ILE A 46 3.13 -25.09 3.25
C ILE A 46 3.57 -25.82 4.54
N PHE A 47 3.05 -27.03 4.78
CA PHE A 47 3.31 -27.83 5.98
C PHE A 47 4.62 -28.61 5.94
N ASN A 48 5.08 -29.06 4.77
CA ASN A 48 6.27 -29.93 4.66
C ASN A 48 7.59 -29.15 4.69
N CYS A 49 7.55 -27.85 4.37
CA CYS A 49 8.73 -26.98 4.30
C CYS A 49 8.89 -26.05 5.52
N LYS A 50 8.51 -26.50 6.72
CA LYS A 50 8.51 -25.62 7.93
C LYS A 50 9.91 -25.20 8.42
N ARG A 51 10.98 -25.96 8.19
CA ARG A 51 12.27 -25.72 8.88
C ARG A 51 13.23 -24.80 8.14
N GLU A 52 13.29 -24.84 6.81
CA GLU A 52 14.14 -23.93 6.02
C GLU A 52 13.47 -22.60 5.69
N PHE A 53 12.13 -22.60 5.54
CA PHE A 53 11.39 -21.43 5.08
C PHE A 53 11.11 -20.41 6.18
N LEU A 54 10.85 -20.87 7.42
CA LEU A 54 10.59 -20.03 8.59
C LEU A 54 11.87 -19.55 9.30
N GLY A 55 12.98 -20.28 9.22
CA GLY A 55 14.06 -20.16 10.20
C GLY A 55 15.08 -19.05 9.96
N LYS A 56 15.42 -18.70 8.71
CA LYS A 56 16.61 -17.85 8.49
C LYS A 56 16.38 -16.55 7.73
N ASN A 57 15.33 -16.43 6.91
CA ASN A 57 15.30 -15.35 5.90
C ASN A 57 13.93 -14.65 5.68
N LEU A 58 13.02 -14.66 6.67
CA LEU A 58 11.70 -14.01 6.56
C LEU A 58 11.74 -12.47 6.53
N TYR A 59 12.82 -11.88 7.06
CA TYR A 59 13.06 -10.42 7.05
C TYR A 59 14.01 -9.99 5.93
N SER A 60 14.35 -10.89 5.00
CA SER A 60 15.19 -10.53 3.86
C SER A 60 14.47 -9.55 2.94
N GLY A 61 15.11 -8.43 2.58
CA GLY A 61 14.51 -7.37 1.77
C GLY A 61 13.71 -6.33 2.57
N ILE A 62 13.70 -6.39 3.90
CA ILE A 62 12.97 -5.41 4.73
C ILE A 62 13.57 -4.01 4.61
N GLN A 63 14.87 -3.89 4.41
CA GLN A 63 15.55 -2.60 4.26
C GLN A 63 15.01 -1.80 3.07
N ILE A 64 14.83 -2.46 1.92
CA ILE A 64 14.25 -1.84 0.72
C ILE A 64 12.80 -1.48 0.97
N SER A 65 12.08 -2.36 1.68
CA SER A 65 10.69 -2.15 2.05
C SER A 65 10.48 -0.94 2.94
N LEU A 66 11.38 -0.71 3.90
CA LEU A 66 11.34 0.42 4.83
C LEU A 66 11.82 1.72 4.17
N LEU A 67 12.96 1.69 3.46
CA LEU A 67 13.56 2.87 2.83
C LEU A 67 12.62 3.53 1.82
N GLY A 68 11.96 2.75 0.98
CA GLY A 68 10.99 3.30 0.03
C GLY A 68 9.58 3.42 0.60
N GLY A 69 9.27 2.61 1.59
CA GLY A 69 7.93 2.55 2.14
C GLY A 69 7.58 3.74 3.02
N ILE A 70 8.45 4.11 3.95
CA ILE A 70 8.22 5.22 4.88
C ILE A 70 7.90 6.53 4.14
N PRO A 71 8.71 6.98 3.15
CA PRO A 71 8.40 8.20 2.41
C PRO A 71 7.12 8.08 1.58
N GLY A 72 6.80 6.90 1.05
CA GLY A 72 5.54 6.66 0.33
C GLY A 72 4.30 6.82 1.23
N THR A 73 4.34 6.28 2.45
CA THR A 73 3.25 6.43 3.44
C THR A 73 3.13 7.86 3.95
N MET A 74 4.27 8.52 4.15
CA MET A 74 4.33 9.91 4.59
C MET A 74 3.68 10.84 3.56
N LEU A 75 4.09 10.70 2.29
CA LEU A 75 3.56 11.49 1.20
C LEU A 75 2.06 11.26 1.00
N TYR A 76 1.60 10.00 1.09
CA TYR A 76 0.18 9.67 0.98
C TYR A 76 -0.68 10.41 2.00
N PHE A 77 -0.35 10.32 3.30
CA PHE A 77 -1.16 10.94 4.35
C PHE A 77 -1.08 12.47 4.29
N SER A 78 0.08 13.05 4.00
CA SER A 78 0.23 14.51 3.82
C SER A 78 -0.58 15.03 2.63
N CYS A 79 -0.52 14.35 1.48
CA CYS A 79 -1.32 14.73 0.31
C CYS A 79 -2.82 14.56 0.57
N TYR A 80 -3.23 13.47 1.21
CA TYR A 80 -4.63 13.25 1.57
C TYR A 80 -5.18 14.39 2.43
N GLU A 81 -4.44 14.80 3.45
CA GLU A 81 -4.85 15.89 4.33
C GLU A 81 -4.85 17.24 3.61
N TYR A 82 -3.84 17.50 2.77
CA TYR A 82 -3.79 18.69 1.93
C TYR A 82 -5.04 18.79 1.01
N PHE A 83 -5.36 17.73 0.27
CA PHE A 83 -6.54 17.71 -0.61
C PHE A 83 -7.85 17.77 0.16
N LYS A 84 -7.91 17.20 1.37
CA LYS A 84 -9.09 17.30 2.23
C LYS A 84 -9.30 18.72 2.76
N ARG A 85 -8.22 19.42 3.15
CA ARG A 85 -8.26 20.83 3.60
C ARG A 85 -8.63 21.79 2.48
N LEU A 86 -8.23 21.49 1.24
CA LEU A 86 -8.59 22.29 0.07
C LEU A 86 -10.10 22.40 -0.17
N LYS A 87 -10.92 21.50 0.43
CA LYS A 87 -12.40 21.46 0.34
C LYS A 87 -12.86 22.00 -1.01
N PHE A 88 -12.76 21.19 -2.06
CA PHE A 88 -13.10 21.61 -3.43
C PHE A 88 -14.36 22.46 -3.40
N LYS A 89 -14.23 23.78 -3.59
CA LYS A 89 -15.34 24.75 -3.38
C LYS A 89 -16.56 24.45 -4.26
N PHE A 90 -16.37 23.62 -5.28
CA PHE A 90 -17.37 23.18 -6.24
C PHE A 90 -18.10 21.88 -5.85
N ILE A 91 -17.71 21.19 -4.77
CA ILE A 91 -18.26 19.88 -4.40
C ILE A 91 -18.87 19.96 -2.99
N GLU A 92 -20.19 20.12 -2.94
CA GLU A 92 -20.95 20.13 -1.67
C GLU A 92 -21.04 18.74 -1.02
N ASN A 93 -20.94 17.68 -1.82
CA ASN A 93 -21.01 16.29 -1.36
C ASN A 93 -19.72 15.88 -0.64
N ARG A 94 -19.79 15.75 0.69
CA ARG A 94 -18.66 15.29 1.52
C ARG A 94 -18.08 13.95 1.06
N ASP A 95 -18.93 12.99 0.70
CA ASP A 95 -18.48 11.68 0.22
C ASP A 95 -17.62 11.80 -1.05
N LEU A 96 -17.99 12.66 -2.00
CA LEU A 96 -17.24 12.87 -3.24
C LEU A 96 -15.90 13.58 -2.99
N THR A 97 -15.89 14.56 -2.07
CA THR A 97 -14.65 15.25 -1.69
C THR A 97 -13.62 14.28 -1.11
N ASN A 98 -14.03 13.36 -0.24
CA ASN A 98 -13.12 12.37 0.34
C ASN A 98 -12.71 11.28 -0.65
N PHE A 99 -13.60 10.92 -1.58
CA PHE A 99 -13.27 10.02 -2.67
C PHE A 99 -12.15 10.62 -3.53
N ILE A 100 -12.32 11.87 -3.99
CA ILE A 100 -11.36 12.55 -4.86
C ILE A 100 -10.05 12.84 -4.13
N SER A 101 -10.10 13.24 -2.85
CA SER A 101 -8.89 13.48 -2.07
C SER A 101 -8.08 12.20 -1.85
N GLY A 102 -8.75 11.07 -1.59
CA GLY A 102 -8.12 9.74 -1.51
C GLY A 102 -7.48 9.34 -2.83
N PHE A 103 -8.18 9.51 -3.95
CA PHE A 103 -7.67 9.19 -5.27
C PHE A 103 -6.44 10.02 -5.64
N LEU A 104 -6.51 11.35 -5.47
CA LEU A 104 -5.41 12.25 -5.81
C LEU A 104 -4.19 12.04 -4.91
N ALA A 105 -4.39 11.79 -3.62
CA ALA A 105 -3.31 11.44 -2.72
C ALA A 105 -2.57 10.18 -3.18
N GLU A 106 -3.32 9.18 -3.65
CA GLU A 106 -2.74 7.94 -4.15
C GLU A 106 -2.02 8.11 -5.50
N CYS A 107 -2.50 8.98 -6.38
CA CYS A 107 -1.78 9.33 -7.60
C CYS A 107 -0.37 9.88 -7.29
N VAL A 108 -0.26 10.78 -6.30
CA VAL A 108 1.04 11.35 -5.93
C VAL A 108 1.91 10.32 -5.18
N SER A 109 1.32 9.53 -4.27
CA SER A 109 2.04 8.50 -3.51
C SER A 109 2.63 7.41 -4.43
N CYS A 110 1.90 7.04 -5.48
CA CYS A 110 2.30 6.04 -6.46
C CYS A 110 3.60 6.37 -7.20
N ILE A 111 4.00 7.65 -7.27
CA ILE A 111 5.27 8.05 -7.91
C ILE A 111 6.46 7.43 -7.15
N ILE A 112 6.37 7.37 -5.82
CA ILE A 112 7.40 6.75 -4.97
C ILE A 112 7.13 5.25 -4.80
N TRP A 113 5.88 4.85 -4.61
CA TRP A 113 5.53 3.45 -4.35
C TRP A 113 5.87 2.51 -5.50
N VAL A 114 5.54 2.87 -6.75
CA VAL A 114 5.76 2.01 -7.93
C VAL A 114 7.22 1.56 -8.10
N PRO A 115 8.23 2.45 -8.14
CA PRO A 115 9.62 2.02 -8.27
C PRO A 115 10.10 1.23 -7.05
N VAL A 116 9.61 1.57 -5.85
CA VAL A 116 9.96 0.88 -4.60
C VAL A 116 9.45 -0.55 -4.60
N ASP A 117 8.20 -0.77 -5.04
CA ASP A 117 7.60 -2.10 -5.11
C ASP A 117 8.30 -2.97 -6.13
N ILE A 118 8.64 -2.43 -7.31
CA ILE A 118 9.43 -3.17 -8.32
C ILE A 118 10.80 -3.57 -7.77
N CYS A 119 11.49 -2.65 -7.08
CA CYS A 119 12.78 -2.94 -6.46
C CYS A 119 12.66 -4.00 -5.35
N ARG A 120 11.59 -3.93 -4.55
CA ARG A 120 11.30 -4.89 -3.49
C ARG A 120 11.01 -6.28 -4.05
N GLU A 121 10.09 -6.39 -5.00
CA GLU A 121 9.72 -7.65 -5.64
C GLU A 121 10.93 -8.32 -6.30
N ARG A 122 11.76 -7.55 -7.02
CA ARG A 122 13.01 -8.06 -7.61
C ARG A 122 13.98 -8.56 -6.55
N SER A 123 14.19 -7.80 -5.47
CA SER A 123 15.08 -8.22 -4.40
C SER A 123 14.59 -9.51 -3.73
N GLN A 124 13.28 -9.70 -3.58
CA GLN A 124 12.70 -10.93 -3.04
C GLN A 124 12.87 -12.12 -3.99
N LEU A 125 12.68 -11.91 -5.30
CA LEU A 125 12.93 -12.91 -6.34
C LEU A 125 14.41 -13.33 -6.38
N ASP A 126 15.33 -12.36 -6.38
CA ASP A 126 16.77 -12.63 -6.41
C ASP A 126 17.24 -13.37 -5.16
N TYR A 127 16.68 -13.02 -3.99
CA TYR A 127 16.96 -13.72 -2.76
C TYR A 127 16.51 -15.20 -2.81
N TYR A 128 15.35 -15.45 -3.41
CA TYR A 128 14.84 -16.79 -3.62
C TYR A 128 15.71 -17.58 -4.61
N LEU A 129 16.06 -17.00 -5.76
CA LEU A 129 16.95 -17.62 -6.74
C LEU A 129 18.33 -17.91 -6.16
N LYS A 130 18.83 -17.09 -5.23
CA LYS A 130 20.04 -17.35 -4.45
C LYS A 130 19.90 -18.57 -3.55
N SER A 131 18.77 -18.74 -2.87
CA SER A 131 18.51 -19.90 -2.02
C SER A 131 18.53 -21.22 -2.82
N VAL A 132 18.18 -21.16 -4.10
CA VAL A 132 18.12 -22.34 -4.99
C VAL A 132 19.43 -22.57 -5.76
N ASN A 133 20.08 -21.50 -6.25
CA ASN A 133 21.20 -21.59 -7.22
C ASN A 133 22.58 -21.13 -6.69
N GLY A 134 22.70 -20.75 -5.40
CA GLY A 134 24.00 -20.42 -4.78
C GLY A 134 24.71 -19.17 -5.32
N LYS A 135 24.05 -18.32 -6.10
CA LYS A 135 24.64 -17.09 -6.69
C LYS A 135 24.67 -15.91 -5.69
N ARG A 136 25.58 -14.94 -5.91
CA ARG A 136 25.76 -13.76 -5.05
C ARG A 136 24.45 -12.95 -4.94
N PRO A 137 24.10 -12.43 -3.75
CA PRO A 137 22.87 -11.65 -3.58
C PRO A 137 22.94 -10.37 -4.42
N PHE A 138 21.84 -10.05 -5.08
CA PHE A 138 21.67 -8.76 -5.77
C PHE A 138 21.66 -7.65 -4.72
N SER A 139 22.64 -6.76 -4.76
CA SER A 139 22.74 -5.63 -3.84
C SER A 139 21.83 -4.49 -4.31
N TYR A 140 21.28 -3.70 -3.38
CA TYR A 140 20.51 -2.49 -3.70
C TYR A 140 21.27 -1.54 -4.66
N SER A 141 22.61 -1.52 -4.54
CA SER A 141 23.52 -0.81 -5.44
C SER A 141 23.47 -1.32 -6.89
N ASP A 142 23.20 -2.61 -7.12
CA ASP A 142 23.11 -3.20 -8.46
C ASP A 142 21.77 -2.88 -9.14
N SER A 143 20.69 -2.70 -8.37
CA SER A 143 19.40 -2.21 -8.88
C SER A 143 19.52 -0.77 -9.39
N PHE A 144 20.19 0.11 -8.63
CA PHE A 144 20.49 1.47 -9.05
C PHE A 144 21.54 1.49 -10.19
N GLY A 145 22.51 0.59 -10.19
CA GLY A 145 23.43 0.41 -11.33
C GLY A 145 22.72 0.01 -12.62
N LYS A 146 21.72 -0.87 -12.54
CA LYS A 146 20.84 -1.23 -13.68
C LYS A 146 19.81 -0.15 -14.03
N PHE A 147 19.55 0.82 -13.14
CA PHE A 147 18.69 1.98 -13.38
C PHE A 147 19.22 2.82 -14.56
N ASN A 148 20.55 2.97 -14.64
CA ASN A 148 21.22 3.67 -15.74
C ASN A 148 21.13 2.93 -17.09
N ILE A 149 20.85 1.62 -17.09
CA ILE A 149 20.93 0.77 -18.29
C ILE A 149 19.56 0.57 -18.96
N ARG A 150 18.47 0.54 -18.17
CA ARG A 150 17.12 0.20 -18.66
C ARG A 150 16.16 1.38 -18.78
N GLY A 151 16.56 2.57 -18.32
CA GLY A 151 15.80 3.81 -18.41
C GLY A 151 14.60 3.89 -17.46
N ILE A 152 14.22 5.13 -17.09
CA ILE A 152 13.12 5.45 -16.19
C ILE A 152 11.79 4.82 -16.63
N ARG A 153 11.55 4.74 -17.95
CA ARG A 153 10.32 4.19 -18.54
C ARG A 153 10.05 2.73 -18.14
N HIS A 154 11.07 1.96 -17.78
CA HIS A 154 10.92 0.57 -17.35
C HIS A 154 10.31 0.46 -15.94
N PHE A 155 10.59 1.41 -15.04
CA PHE A 155 10.03 1.43 -13.68
C PHE A 155 8.58 1.91 -13.67
N TYR A 156 8.18 2.74 -14.62
CA TYR A 156 6.79 3.24 -14.70
C TYR A 156 5.88 2.42 -15.62
N ARG A 157 6.33 1.27 -16.14
CA ARG A 157 5.54 0.42 -17.07
C ARG A 157 4.26 -0.16 -16.45
N GLY A 158 4.06 -0.03 -15.14
CA GLY A 158 2.82 -0.38 -14.43
C GLY A 158 2.15 0.78 -13.70
N TYR A 159 2.54 2.03 -13.92
CA TYR A 159 2.07 3.15 -13.10
C TYR A 159 0.55 3.36 -13.19
N ILE A 160 0.01 3.48 -14.40
CA ILE A 160 -1.44 3.69 -14.63
C ILE A 160 -2.30 2.59 -13.99
N PRO A 161 -2.07 1.29 -14.25
CA PRO A 161 -2.91 0.25 -13.67
C PRO A 161 -2.79 0.16 -12.15
N THR A 162 -1.61 0.46 -11.59
CA THR A 162 -1.38 0.55 -10.15
C THR A 162 -2.17 1.71 -9.54
N VAL A 163 -2.09 2.91 -10.11
CA VAL A 163 -2.84 4.09 -9.65
C VAL A 163 -4.34 3.86 -9.71
N VAL A 164 -4.86 3.31 -10.80
CA VAL A 164 -6.30 3.04 -10.92
C VAL A 164 -6.74 2.03 -9.86
N SER A 165 -5.98 0.95 -9.68
CA SER A 165 -6.32 -0.11 -8.72
C SER A 165 -6.26 0.39 -7.28
N PHE A 166 -5.11 0.92 -6.85
CA PHE A 166 -4.91 1.38 -5.47
C PHE A 166 -5.67 2.68 -5.17
N GLY A 167 -5.76 3.59 -6.15
CA GLY A 167 -6.52 4.83 -6.02
C GLY A 167 -7.99 4.56 -5.79
N LEU A 168 -8.61 3.66 -6.55
CA LEU A 168 -10.01 3.27 -6.32
C LEU A 168 -10.21 2.59 -4.95
N PHE A 169 -9.28 1.71 -4.55
CA PHE A 169 -9.32 1.07 -3.23
C PHE A 169 -9.27 2.09 -2.09
N SER A 170 -8.33 3.04 -2.15
CA SER A 170 -8.17 4.12 -1.17
C SER A 170 -9.42 5.00 -1.10
N SER A 171 -9.95 5.39 -2.26
CA SER A 171 -11.13 6.26 -2.38
C SER A 171 -12.37 5.60 -1.76
N ILE A 172 -12.62 4.33 -2.09
CA ILE A 172 -13.74 3.56 -1.51
C ILE A 172 -13.55 3.38 0.00
N TYR A 173 -12.33 3.07 0.44
CA TYR A 173 -12.00 2.91 1.86
C TYR A 173 -12.35 4.17 2.67
N PHE A 174 -11.91 5.35 2.22
CA PHE A 174 -12.18 6.59 2.94
C PHE A 174 -13.66 6.98 2.94
N VAL A 175 -14.39 6.78 1.84
CA VAL A 175 -15.85 7.02 1.82
C VAL A 175 -16.57 6.11 2.82
N ILE A 176 -16.25 4.81 2.84
CA ILE A 176 -16.87 3.88 3.79
C ILE A 176 -16.50 4.27 5.23
N LEU A 177 -15.23 4.59 5.47
CA LEU A 177 -14.74 5.01 6.78
C LEU A 177 -15.51 6.23 7.29
N GLU A 178 -15.71 7.26 6.45
CA GLU A 178 -16.43 8.46 6.85
C GLU A 178 -17.93 8.23 7.08
N ARG A 179 -18.55 7.38 6.25
CA ARG A 179 -19.95 6.97 6.46
C ARG A 179 -20.12 6.20 7.77
N LEU A 180 -19.19 5.30 8.09
CA LEU A 180 -19.21 4.56 9.35
C LEU A 180 -18.96 5.48 10.55
N LYS A 181 -17.99 6.40 10.45
CA LYS A 181 -17.73 7.41 11.49
C LYS A 181 -18.96 8.28 11.76
N THR A 182 -19.64 8.73 10.71
CA THR A 182 -20.86 9.56 10.85
C THR A 182 -22.01 8.81 11.53
N ARG A 183 -22.14 7.50 11.29
CA ARG A 183 -23.15 6.65 11.95
C ARG A 183 -22.79 6.33 13.40
N GLN A 184 -21.50 6.13 13.71
CA GLN A 184 -21.01 5.82 15.05
C GLN A 184 -21.03 7.01 16.00
N PHE A 185 -20.83 8.25 15.50
CA PHE A 185 -20.91 9.48 16.30
C PHE A 185 -22.30 9.73 16.93
N LYS A 186 -23.34 8.97 16.54
CA LYS A 186 -24.67 9.03 17.15
C LYS A 186 -24.85 8.06 18.33
N GLN A 187 -23.87 7.20 18.62
CA GLN A 187 -24.03 6.08 19.55
C GLN A 187 -22.80 5.98 20.46
N ASP A 188 -22.82 6.78 21.53
CA ASP A 188 -21.75 6.91 22.54
C ASP A 188 -21.41 5.58 23.22
N LEU A 189 -20.46 4.84 22.65
CA LEU A 189 -19.83 3.67 23.29
C LEU A 189 -18.33 3.65 22.92
N SER A 190 -17.47 3.55 23.93
CA SER A 190 -15.98 3.49 23.87
C SER A 190 -15.36 3.81 22.49
N GLU A 191 -15.12 5.09 22.25
CA GLU A 191 -14.71 5.71 20.98
C GLU A 191 -13.59 4.95 20.25
N ASN A 192 -12.59 4.46 21.00
CA ASN A 192 -11.42 3.77 20.43
C ASN A 192 -11.73 2.38 19.86
N LYS A 193 -12.57 1.57 20.53
CA LYS A 193 -12.91 0.22 20.04
C LYS A 193 -13.78 0.30 18.79
N GLN A 194 -14.72 1.25 18.76
CA GLN A 194 -15.60 1.43 17.60
C GLN A 194 -14.86 1.94 16.37
N LEU A 195 -13.88 2.82 16.55
CA LEU A 195 -13.06 3.36 15.45
C LEU A 195 -12.14 2.30 14.85
N LEU A 196 -11.61 1.39 15.67
CA LEU A 196 -10.87 0.21 15.18
C LEU A 196 -11.80 -0.73 14.40
N LEU A 197 -12.99 -1.02 14.93
CA LEU A 197 -13.96 -1.88 14.25
C LEU A 197 -14.42 -1.28 12.92
N SER A 198 -14.69 0.02 12.85
CA SER A 198 -15.07 0.66 11.58
C SER A 198 -13.94 0.69 10.57
N SER A 199 -12.69 0.82 11.01
CA SER A 199 -11.52 0.73 10.12
C SER A 199 -11.37 -0.69 9.55
N ILE A 200 -11.57 -1.73 10.38
CA ILE A 200 -11.55 -3.14 9.94
C ILE A 200 -12.71 -3.44 8.98
N VAL A 201 -13.92 -2.99 9.31
CA VAL A 201 -15.11 -3.17 8.44
C VAL A 201 -14.94 -2.42 7.12
N ALA A 202 -14.45 -1.19 7.16
CA ALA A 202 -14.14 -0.42 5.94
C ALA A 202 -13.06 -1.11 5.10
N GLY A 203 -12.00 -1.62 5.73
CA GLY A 203 -10.94 -2.36 5.06
C GLY A 203 -11.44 -3.64 4.39
N THR A 204 -12.22 -4.45 5.11
CA THR A 204 -12.78 -5.71 4.58
C THR A 204 -13.80 -5.47 3.47
N LEU A 205 -14.69 -4.48 3.63
CA LEU A 205 -15.68 -4.12 2.62
C LEU A 205 -15.02 -3.52 1.38
N SER A 206 -14.03 -2.64 1.56
CA SER A 206 -13.24 -2.10 0.45
C SER A 206 -12.49 -3.21 -0.27
N ASN A 207 -11.87 -4.16 0.46
CA ASN A 207 -11.14 -5.26 -0.15
C ASN A 207 -12.06 -6.21 -0.95
N SER A 208 -13.27 -6.49 -0.45
CA SER A 208 -14.28 -7.27 -1.17
C SER A 208 -14.72 -6.61 -2.48
N ARG A 209 -14.94 -5.28 -2.44
CA ARG A 209 -15.29 -4.49 -3.64
C ARG A 209 -14.11 -4.38 -4.59
N TYR A 210 -12.91 -4.20 -4.06
CA TYR A 210 -11.67 -4.14 -4.80
C TYR A 210 -11.38 -5.44 -5.54
N HIS A 211 -11.62 -6.61 -4.95
CA HIS A 211 -11.40 -7.88 -5.65
C HIS A 211 -12.24 -8.01 -6.94
N LYS A 212 -13.50 -7.53 -6.89
CA LYS A 212 -14.37 -7.47 -8.07
C LYS A 212 -13.86 -6.46 -9.10
N PHE A 213 -13.43 -5.28 -8.66
CA PHE A 213 -12.88 -4.24 -9.51
C PHE A 213 -11.52 -4.60 -10.13
N LYS A 214 -10.63 -5.24 -9.37
CA LYS A 214 -9.32 -5.70 -9.84
C LYS A 214 -9.48 -6.70 -10.97
N HIS A 215 -10.45 -7.61 -10.86
CA HIS A 215 -10.75 -8.56 -11.94
C HIS A 215 -11.22 -7.84 -13.21
N LEU A 216 -12.08 -6.83 -13.07
CA LEU A 216 -12.55 -5.99 -14.18
C LEU A 216 -11.40 -5.19 -14.83
N ILE A 217 -10.55 -4.56 -14.01
CA ILE A 217 -9.40 -3.76 -14.45
C ILE A 217 -8.37 -4.65 -15.14
N THR A 218 -8.10 -5.84 -14.61
CA THR A 218 -7.19 -6.81 -15.22
C THR A 218 -7.71 -7.26 -16.58
N ILE A 219 -9.02 -7.54 -16.70
CA ILE A 219 -9.65 -7.87 -17.98
C ILE A 219 -9.51 -6.69 -18.95
N ILE A 220 -9.81 -5.46 -18.53
CA ILE A 220 -9.69 -4.26 -19.38
C ILE A 220 -8.24 -4.04 -19.82
N ILE A 221 -7.25 -4.21 -18.94
CA ILE A 221 -5.83 -4.05 -19.27
C ILE A 221 -5.37 -5.13 -20.25
N ILE A 222 -5.78 -6.38 -20.04
CA ILE A 222 -5.49 -7.48 -20.96
C ILE A 222 -6.13 -7.21 -22.32
N PHE A 223 -7.36 -6.70 -22.35
CA PHE A 223 -8.10 -6.37 -23.57
C PHE A 223 -7.58 -5.10 -24.27
N CYS A 224 -6.93 -4.19 -23.56
CA CYS A 224 -6.26 -3.01 -24.14
C CYS A 224 -4.82 -3.31 -24.59
N LEU A 225 -4.22 -4.43 -24.17
CA LEU A 225 -2.86 -4.86 -24.55
C LEU A 225 -2.84 -5.89 -25.68
N PHE A 226 -4.01 -6.41 -26.08
CA PHE A 226 -4.23 -7.29 -27.23
C PHE A 226 -5.07 -6.56 -28.29
#